data_AF-A0A959IHP8-F1
#
_entry.id   AF-A0A959IHP8-F1
#
_cell.length_a   1.000
_cell.length_b   1.000
_cell.length_c   1.000
_cell.angle_alpha   90.00
_cell.angle_beta   90.00
_cell.angle_gamma   90.00
#
_symmetry.space_group_name_H-M   'P 1'
#
loop_
_entity.id
_entity.type
_entity.pdbx_description
1 polymer ?
#
loop_
_entity_poly.entity_id
_entity_poly.type
_entity_poly.pdbx_seq_one_letter_code
_entity_poly.pdbx_strand_id
1 'polypeptide(L)'
;MKKVYLFFLLICGMFGQTPLSAQLTDHILGELLVQLQPGTDASRWTGNWSEFAGRSTLLRVQDCSSPPLNIWRLHFDHTQVNELRFLSSIRRDKAVIAAQFNHFIDMRTTIPDDPFFDRQWQYINPGGDAGVENADLDMDLAWDIS
;
A
#
# COMPACT_ATOMS: atom_id res chain seq x y z
N MET A 1 39.67 -34.99 23.53
CA MET A 1 39.55 -34.21 22.28
C MET A 1 38.24 -34.46 21.52
N LYS A 2 37.79 -35.70 21.29
CA LYS A 2 36.51 -36.00 20.59
C LYS A 2 35.24 -35.41 21.24
N LYS A 3 35.19 -35.28 22.57
CA LYS A 3 34.03 -34.71 23.31
C LYS A 3 33.87 -33.20 23.15
N VAL A 4 34.94 -32.46 22.81
CA VAL A 4 34.89 -31.00 22.60
C VAL A 4 34.28 -30.67 21.24
N TYR A 5 34.57 -31.49 20.21
CA TYR A 5 33.94 -31.35 18.89
C TYR A 5 32.43 -31.65 18.93
N LEU A 6 32.00 -32.58 19.77
CA LEU A 6 30.57 -32.91 19.93
C LEU A 6 29.79 -31.76 20.58
N PHE A 7 30.41 -31.04 21.52
CA PHE A 7 29.81 -29.88 22.17
C PHE A 7 29.75 -28.66 21.23
N PHE A 8 30.76 -28.48 20.37
CA PHE A 8 30.79 -27.40 19.37
C PHE A 8 29.77 -27.62 18.24
N LEU A 9 29.51 -28.88 17.86
CA LEU A 9 28.49 -29.25 16.87
C LEU A 9 27.05 -29.02 17.40
N LEU A 10 26.84 -29.16 18.71
CA LEU A 10 25.53 -29.01 19.34
C LEU A 10 25.11 -27.53 19.49
N ILE A 11 26.07 -26.62 19.67
CA ILE A 11 25.81 -25.17 19.76
C ILE A 11 25.49 -24.57 18.39
N CYS A 12 26.11 -25.05 17.31
CA CYS A 12 25.87 -24.57 15.96
C CYS A 12 24.45 -24.93 15.44
N GLY A 13 23.85 -26.02 15.95
CA GLY A 13 22.50 -26.44 15.59
C GLY A 13 21.37 -25.60 16.20
N MET A 14 21.63 -24.84 17.27
CA MET A 14 20.59 -24.07 17.98
C MET A 14 20.41 -22.63 17.46
N PHE A 15 21.27 -22.16 16.54
CA PHE A 15 21.18 -20.81 15.97
C PHE A 15 20.54 -20.76 14.55
N GLY A 16 20.04 -21.89 14.03
CA GLY A 16 19.71 -22.04 12.61
C GLY A 16 18.26 -21.79 12.19
N GLN A 17 17.35 -21.32 13.06
CA GLN A 17 15.93 -21.21 12.71
C GLN A 17 15.29 -19.89 13.15
N THR A 18 15.90 -18.76 12.78
CA THR A 18 15.11 -17.51 12.71
C THR A 18 14.22 -17.60 11.48
N PRO A 19 12.88 -17.55 11.61
CA PRO A 19 12.03 -17.41 10.44
C PRO A 19 12.41 -16.09 9.75
N LEU A 20 12.91 -16.18 8.52
CA LEU A 20 13.04 -15.03 7.65
C LEU A 20 11.60 -14.59 7.35
N SER A 21 11.10 -13.61 8.09
CA SER A 21 9.83 -12.99 7.74
C SER A 21 10.08 -12.27 6.42
N ALA A 22 9.61 -12.84 5.31
CA ALA A 22 9.46 -12.06 4.09
C ALA A 22 8.58 -10.86 4.48
N GLN A 23 9.13 -9.65 4.40
CA GLN A 23 8.36 -8.44 4.64
C GLN A 23 7.29 -8.38 3.55
N LEU A 24 6.03 -8.56 3.93
CA LEU A 24 4.92 -8.16 3.08
C LEU A 24 5.06 -6.67 2.83
N THR A 25 5.08 -6.29 1.55
CA THR A 25 5.02 -4.88 1.16
C THR A 25 3.59 -4.41 1.30
N ASP A 26 3.41 -3.21 1.86
CA ASP A 26 2.11 -2.54 1.93
C ASP A 26 1.73 -1.88 0.60
N HIS A 27 2.62 -1.93 -0.40
CA HIS A 27 2.48 -1.31 -1.71
C HIS A 27 3.01 -2.17 -2.84
N ILE A 28 2.69 -1.79 -4.07
CA ILE A 28 3.13 -2.42 -5.31
C ILE A 28 4.54 -1.95 -5.63
N LEU A 29 5.48 -2.89 -5.60
CA LEU A 29 6.89 -2.63 -5.86
C LEU A 29 7.11 -2.03 -7.24
N GLY A 30 7.89 -0.94 -7.29
CA GLY A 30 8.20 -0.26 -8.53
C GLY A 30 7.10 0.67 -9.04
N GLU A 31 5.99 0.86 -8.31
CA GLU A 31 4.91 1.76 -8.75
C GLU A 31 4.76 3.00 -7.86
N LEU A 32 4.60 4.15 -8.51
CA LEU A 32 4.34 5.44 -7.88
C LEU A 32 3.08 6.08 -8.46
N LEU A 33 2.30 6.72 -7.60
CA LEU A 33 1.27 7.68 -8.00
C LEU A 33 1.83 9.08 -7.80
N VAL A 34 1.90 9.86 -8.89
CA VAL A 34 2.47 11.21 -8.87
C VAL A 34 1.46 12.20 -9.41
N GLN A 35 1.11 13.17 -8.58
CA GLN A 35 0.33 14.33 -8.95
C GLN A 35 1.26 15.43 -9.46
N LEU A 36 1.10 15.83 -10.71
CA LEU A 36 1.94 16.84 -11.34
C LEU A 36 1.26 18.21 -11.37
N GLN A 37 2.07 19.27 -11.34
CA GLN A 37 1.61 20.66 -11.52
C GLN A 37 0.88 20.81 -12.86
N PRO A 38 -0.18 21.64 -12.93
CA PRO A 38 -0.90 21.90 -14.17
C PRO A 38 0.04 22.34 -15.30
N GLY A 39 -0.15 21.79 -16.50
CA GLY A 39 0.69 22.08 -17.67
C GLY A 39 2.02 21.32 -17.72
N THR A 40 2.32 20.48 -16.73
CA THR A 40 3.48 19.56 -16.79
C THR A 40 3.16 18.37 -17.68
N ASP A 41 3.98 18.15 -18.71
CA ASP A 41 3.93 16.94 -19.52
C ASP A 41 4.59 15.77 -18.78
N ALA A 42 3.81 14.74 -18.44
CA ALA A 42 4.27 13.61 -17.64
C ALA A 42 5.39 12.83 -18.33
N SER A 43 5.26 12.55 -19.63
CA SER A 43 6.25 11.79 -20.40
C SER A 43 7.60 12.51 -20.42
N ARG A 44 7.62 13.80 -20.73
CA ARG A 44 8.83 14.64 -20.70
C ARG A 44 9.40 14.71 -19.29
N TRP A 45 8.56 14.91 -18.28
CA TRP A 45 9.01 14.99 -16.89
C TRP A 45 9.66 13.68 -16.41
N THR A 46 9.09 12.51 -16.76
CA THR A 46 9.72 11.21 -16.41
C THR A 46 11.10 11.03 -17.04
N GLY A 47 11.34 11.64 -18.22
CA GLY A 47 12.66 11.64 -18.87
C GLY A 47 13.76 12.31 -18.03
N ASN A 48 13.41 13.30 -17.20
CA ASN A 48 14.37 13.96 -16.28
C ASN A 48 14.83 13.04 -15.14
N TRP A 49 14.12 11.94 -14.94
CA TRP A 49 14.36 10.96 -13.89
C TRP A 49 14.88 9.63 -14.45
N SER A 50 15.40 9.60 -15.68
CA SER A 50 15.96 8.39 -16.32
C SER A 50 17.11 7.78 -15.52
N GLU A 51 17.82 8.59 -14.74
CA GLU A 51 18.86 8.18 -13.81
C GLU A 51 18.63 8.76 -12.41
N PHE A 52 18.98 7.98 -11.39
CA PHE A 52 18.97 8.40 -10.00
C PHE A 52 20.14 7.75 -9.25
N ALA A 53 20.94 8.57 -8.56
CA ALA A 53 22.13 8.12 -7.84
C ALA A 53 23.10 7.26 -8.68
N GLY A 54 23.27 7.62 -9.97
CA GLY A 54 24.17 6.92 -10.90
C GLY A 54 23.65 5.58 -11.42
N ARG A 55 22.35 5.30 -11.27
CA ARG A 55 21.68 4.09 -11.77
C ARG A 55 20.51 4.46 -12.65
N SER A 56 20.26 3.66 -13.69
CA SER A 56 19.05 3.83 -14.49
C SER A 56 17.81 3.48 -13.65
N THR A 57 16.80 4.33 -13.70
CA THR A 57 15.53 4.11 -12.99
C THR A 57 14.53 3.33 -13.83
N LEU A 58 14.71 3.32 -15.16
CA LEU A 58 13.70 2.87 -16.13
C LEU A 58 12.30 3.46 -15.86
N LEU A 59 12.24 4.68 -15.31
CA LEU A 59 11.00 5.36 -14.98
C LEU A 59 10.19 5.63 -16.26
N ARG A 60 8.93 5.22 -16.25
CA ARG A 60 7.99 5.42 -17.35
C ARG A 60 6.57 5.63 -16.85
N VAL A 61 5.78 6.35 -17.64
CA VAL A 61 4.34 6.45 -17.44
C VAL A 61 3.67 5.12 -17.80
N GLN A 62 2.85 4.58 -16.90
CA GLN A 62 1.94 3.48 -17.22
C GLN A 62 0.60 4.01 -17.72
N ASP A 63 -0.06 4.89 -16.94
CA ASP A 63 -1.36 5.48 -17.28
C ASP A 63 -1.62 6.79 -16.52
N CYS A 64 -2.68 7.49 -16.93
CA CYS A 64 -3.24 8.66 -16.25
C CYS A 64 -4.37 8.19 -15.33
N SER A 65 -4.06 7.97 -14.05
CA SER A 65 -5.03 7.44 -13.09
C SER A 65 -6.14 8.44 -12.73
N SER A 66 -5.85 9.74 -12.81
CA SER A 66 -6.87 10.79 -12.69
C SER A 66 -6.53 12.01 -13.54
N PRO A 67 -7.13 12.14 -14.74
CA PRO A 67 -6.94 13.32 -15.58
C PRO A 67 -7.33 14.65 -14.90
N PRO A 68 -8.46 14.75 -14.16
CA PRO A 68 -8.84 16.01 -13.50
C PRO A 68 -7.83 16.47 -12.44
N LEU A 69 -7.19 15.53 -11.76
CA LEU A 69 -6.20 15.82 -10.72
C LEU A 69 -4.77 15.82 -11.24
N ASN A 70 -4.56 15.48 -12.52
CA ASN A 70 -3.25 15.29 -13.13
C ASN A 70 -2.37 14.26 -12.36
N ILE A 71 -2.99 13.15 -11.96
CA ILE A 71 -2.33 12.04 -11.27
C ILE A 71 -1.99 10.95 -12.26
N TRP A 72 -0.73 10.53 -12.23
CA TRP A 72 -0.16 9.53 -13.13
C TRP A 72 0.37 8.35 -12.34
N ARG A 73 0.12 7.15 -12.83
CA ARG A 73 0.78 5.94 -12.36
C ARG A 73 2.04 5.72 -13.17
N LEU A 74 3.14 5.60 -12.45
CA LEU A 74 4.47 5.46 -13.00
C LEU A 74 5.09 4.16 -12.53
N HIS A 75 5.96 3.59 -13.37
CA HIS A 75 6.73 2.40 -13.02
C HIS A 75 8.23 2.70 -13.08
N PHE A 76 8.99 2.24 -12.10
CA PHE A 76 10.46 2.26 -12.05
C PHE A 76 11.03 0.90 -11.67
N ASP A 77 12.32 0.70 -11.90
CA ASP A 77 13.05 -0.51 -11.50
C ASP A 77 13.46 -0.45 -10.02
N HIS A 78 12.64 -1.05 -9.18
CA HIS A 78 12.87 -1.16 -7.73
C HIS A 78 14.06 -2.05 -7.35
N THR A 79 14.60 -2.85 -8.28
CA THR A 79 15.80 -3.66 -8.02
C THR A 79 17.08 -2.85 -8.12
N GLN A 80 17.04 -1.76 -8.90
CA GLN A 80 18.19 -0.88 -9.11
C GLN A 80 18.19 0.31 -8.15
N VAL A 81 17.01 0.80 -7.80
CA VAL A 81 16.84 2.06 -7.08
C VAL A 81 16.23 1.83 -5.70
N ASN A 82 16.78 2.51 -4.67
CA ASN A 82 16.14 2.54 -3.36
C ASN A 82 14.86 3.39 -3.41
N GLU A 83 13.71 2.73 -3.31
CA GLU A 83 12.38 3.33 -3.49
C GLU A 83 12.09 4.49 -2.54
N LEU A 84 12.48 4.39 -1.26
CA LEU A 84 12.22 5.42 -0.26
C LEU A 84 12.98 6.71 -0.59
N ARG A 85 14.26 6.59 -0.96
CA ARG A 85 15.07 7.74 -1.37
C ARG A 85 14.57 8.33 -2.69
N PHE A 86 14.10 7.48 -3.60
CA PHE A 86 13.59 7.90 -4.89
C PHE A 86 12.29 8.68 -4.75
N LEU A 87 11.30 8.13 -4.05
CA LEU A 87 10.05 8.82 -3.72
C LEU A 87 10.31 10.14 -2.98
N SER A 88 11.21 10.14 -1.99
CA SER A 88 11.61 11.34 -1.26
C SER A 88 12.17 12.42 -2.20
N SER A 89 12.88 12.02 -3.26
CA SER A 89 13.47 12.96 -4.23
C SER A 89 12.43 13.47 -5.22
N ILE A 90 11.54 12.61 -5.71
CA ILE A 90 10.39 12.99 -6.54
C ILE A 90 9.50 13.99 -5.82
N ARG A 91 9.21 13.78 -4.53
CA ARG A 91 8.42 14.70 -3.69
C ARG A 91 9.00 16.12 -3.58
N ARG A 92 10.31 16.29 -3.80
CA ARG A 92 10.98 17.59 -3.76
C ARG A 92 11.04 18.29 -5.12
N ASP A 93 10.63 17.62 -6.19
CA ASP A 93 10.61 18.21 -7.52
C ASP A 93 9.53 19.30 -7.61
N LYS A 94 9.88 20.46 -8.16
CA LYS A 94 8.96 21.60 -8.28
C LYS A 94 7.74 21.32 -9.17
N ALA A 95 7.83 20.34 -10.07
CA ALA A 95 6.72 19.94 -10.94
C ALA A 95 5.78 18.94 -10.25
N VAL A 96 6.07 18.51 -9.02
CA VAL A 96 5.27 17.55 -8.27
C VAL A 96 4.48 18.28 -7.18
N ILE A 97 3.16 18.03 -7.13
CA ILE A 97 2.28 18.48 -6.04
C ILE A 97 2.33 17.45 -4.89
N ALA A 98 2.18 16.18 -5.24
CA ALA A 98 2.20 15.07 -4.31
C ALA A 98 2.72 13.81 -4.99
N ALA A 99 3.37 12.93 -4.24
CA ALA A 99 3.78 11.62 -4.72
C ALA A 99 3.68 10.59 -3.60
N GLN A 100 3.27 9.37 -3.94
CA GLN A 100 3.15 8.24 -3.02
C GLN A 100 3.39 6.91 -3.75
N PHE A 101 3.57 5.85 -2.99
CA PHE A 101 3.55 4.49 -3.55
C PHE A 101 2.13 4.12 -3.99
N ASN A 102 2.02 3.22 -4.97
CA ASN A 102 0.74 2.63 -5.32
C ASN A 102 0.43 1.48 -4.35
N HIS A 103 -0.69 1.54 -3.61
CA HIS A 103 -1.04 0.55 -2.61
C HIS A 103 -2.05 -0.47 -3.14
N PHE A 104 -2.06 -1.66 -2.56
CA PHE A 104 -3.16 -2.60 -2.76
C PHE A 104 -4.44 -2.04 -2.13
N ILE A 105 -5.56 -2.23 -2.81
CA ILE A 105 -6.88 -1.88 -2.30
C ILE A 105 -7.65 -3.16 -2.04
N ASP A 106 -8.22 -3.26 -0.86
CA ASP A 106 -9.16 -4.31 -0.48
C ASP A 106 -10.49 -3.67 -0.10
N MET A 107 -11.58 -4.40 -0.33
CA MET A 107 -12.90 -3.97 0.15
C MET A 107 -12.85 -3.89 1.68
N ARG A 108 -13.43 -2.81 2.22
CA ARG A 108 -13.55 -2.66 3.67
C ARG A 108 -14.61 -3.64 4.19
N THR A 109 -14.55 -3.96 5.48
CA THR A 109 -15.68 -4.60 6.17
C THR A 109 -16.94 -3.76 5.94
N THR A 110 -18.04 -4.43 5.65
CA THR A 110 -19.33 -3.79 5.38
C THR A 110 -19.95 -3.31 6.68
N ILE A 111 -19.66 -3.97 7.79
CA ILE A 111 -20.12 -3.56 9.12
C ILE A 111 -19.13 -2.53 9.71
N PRO A 112 -19.61 -1.35 10.16
CA PRO A 112 -18.80 -0.36 10.86
C PRO A 112 -18.17 -0.90 12.15
N ASP A 113 -16.91 -0.56 12.39
CA ASP A 113 -16.20 -0.84 13.66
C ASP A 113 -16.51 0.26 14.71
N ASP A 114 -17.78 0.36 15.10
CA ASP A 114 -18.27 1.28 16.15
C ASP A 114 -18.51 0.50 17.46
N PRO A 115 -17.87 0.87 18.59
CA PRO A 115 -18.08 0.21 19.88
C PRO A 115 -19.54 0.19 20.37
N PHE A 116 -20.40 1.05 19.83
CA PHE A 116 -21.82 1.11 20.14
C PHE A 116 -22.71 0.61 18.99
N PHE A 117 -22.15 -0.02 17.96
CA PHE A 117 -22.89 -0.57 16.82
C PHE A 117 -24.06 -1.46 17.27
N ASP A 118 -23.82 -2.31 18.28
CA ASP A 118 -24.84 -3.21 18.86
C ASP A 118 -26.05 -2.47 19.46
N ARG A 119 -25.94 -1.17 19.72
CA ARG A 119 -27.04 -0.33 20.23
C ARG A 119 -27.79 0.41 19.12
N GLN A 120 -27.34 0.29 17.87
CA GLN A 120 -27.86 0.99 16.71
C GLN A 120 -28.82 0.08 15.93
N TRP A 121 -29.91 -0.34 16.60
CA TRP A 121 -30.93 -1.23 16.02
C TRP A 121 -31.52 -0.70 14.70
N GLN A 122 -31.49 0.63 14.48
CA GLN A 122 -32.02 1.23 13.25
C GLN A 122 -31.25 0.82 11.98
N TYR A 123 -30.05 0.24 12.12
CA TYR A 123 -29.23 -0.18 10.98
C TYR A 123 -29.32 -1.68 10.71
N ILE A 124 -29.36 -2.50 11.77
CA ILE A 124 -29.60 -3.94 11.72
C ILE A 124 -30.42 -4.30 12.97
N ASN A 125 -31.65 -4.78 12.77
CA ASN A 125 -32.59 -5.11 13.84
C ASN A 125 -32.86 -6.63 13.88
N PRO A 126 -32.24 -7.36 14.82
CA PRO A 126 -32.45 -8.80 14.97
C PRO A 126 -33.77 -9.17 15.68
N GLY A 127 -34.67 -8.21 15.94
CA GLY A 127 -35.95 -8.47 16.59
C GLY A 127 -35.85 -8.77 18.09
N GLY A 128 -35.07 -7.97 18.82
CA GLY A 128 -34.90 -8.07 20.29
C GLY A 128 -36.19 -7.86 21.11
N ASP A 129 -36.08 -7.62 22.43
CA ASP A 129 -37.17 -7.53 23.43
C ASP A 129 -38.55 -6.98 22.95
N ALA A 130 -39.33 -7.81 22.24
CA ALA A 130 -40.62 -7.52 21.60
C ALA A 130 -40.60 -6.63 20.33
N GLY A 131 -39.45 -6.39 19.71
CA GLY A 131 -39.32 -5.74 18.40
C GLY A 131 -39.66 -6.68 17.24
N VAL A 132 -40.05 -6.11 16.10
CA VAL A 132 -40.22 -6.86 14.84
C VAL A 132 -38.84 -7.00 14.18
N GLU A 133 -38.42 -8.23 13.90
CA GLU A 133 -37.21 -8.52 13.14
C GLU A 133 -37.24 -7.82 11.77
N ASN A 134 -36.09 -7.31 11.32
CA ASN A 134 -35.94 -6.59 10.03
C ASN A 134 -36.79 -5.32 9.91
N ALA A 135 -37.29 -4.77 11.03
CA ALA A 135 -37.91 -3.45 11.05
C ALA A 135 -36.83 -2.35 11.26
N ASP A 136 -35.84 -2.32 10.37
CA ASP A 136 -34.74 -1.35 10.36
C ASP A 136 -34.70 -0.59 9.02
N LEU A 137 -33.57 0.05 8.71
CA LEU A 137 -33.34 0.81 7.47
C LEU A 137 -32.59 0.02 6.40
N ASP A 138 -32.29 -1.28 6.63
CA ASP A 138 -31.49 -2.15 5.77
C ASP A 138 -30.16 -1.49 5.32
N MET A 139 -29.46 -0.82 6.25
CA MET A 139 -28.26 -0.01 5.93
C MET A 139 -27.05 -0.87 5.53
N ASP A 140 -27.02 -2.12 5.99
CA ASP A 140 -26.02 -3.11 5.61
C ASP A 140 -26.00 -3.37 4.09
N LEU A 141 -27.15 -3.28 3.41
CA LEU A 141 -27.24 -3.37 1.95
C LEU A 141 -26.56 -2.21 1.20
N ALA A 142 -26.38 -1.07 1.87
CA ALA A 142 -25.75 0.12 1.28
C ALA A 142 -24.23 0.17 1.52
N TRP A 143 -23.72 -0.59 2.50
CA TRP A 143 -22.29 -0.57 2.85
C TRP A 143 -21.40 -1.37 1.89
N ASP A 144 -22.00 -2.19 1.03
CA ASP A 144 -21.30 -2.93 -0.04
C ASP A 144 -20.81 -2.03 -1.20
N ILE A 145 -21.10 -0.73 -1.17
CA ILE A 145 -20.67 0.23 -2.21
C ILE A 145 -19.38 0.93 -1.75
N SER A 146 -18.22 0.39 -2.14
CA SER A 146 -16.90 1.02 -1.96
C SER A 146 -16.21 1.36 -3.28
#